data_AF-X0UVS3-F1
#
_entry.id   AF-X0UVS3-F1
#
_cell.length_a   1.000
_cell.length_b   1.000
_cell.length_c   1.000
_cell.angle_alpha   90.00
_cell.angle_beta   90.00
_cell.angle_gamma   90.00
#
_symmetry.space_group_name_H-M   'P 1'
#
loop_
_entity.id
_entity.type
_entity.pdbx_description
1 polymer ?
#
loop_
_entity_poly.entity_id
_entity_poly.type
_entity_poly.pdbx_seq_one_letter_code
_entity_poly.pdbx_strand_id
1 'polypeptide(L)'
;MKKRVIITCLILFFLPIVLASSIDDEMQKITHYAEEYEIGNIDYVKLLLYTATVRKNLNKNLGIVEREGGGILKQEQIREVLGEPSDETKWVWVENEQQDKRIDDYVPVWKKIVFDGKKIRIMLGAWPTLLEKEGEDLLGYRLNFMIDFKRPKEQLNIQGKINEVQSLAEIFNSDSSMANAENLAK
;
A
#
# COMPACT_ATOMS: atom_id res chain seq x y z
N MET A 1 -40.80 -6.75 52.78
CA MET A 1 -39.60 -7.57 52.52
C MET A 1 -38.99 -7.14 51.17
N LYS A 2 -38.07 -6.18 51.22
CA LYS A 2 -37.29 -5.62 50.10
C LYS A 2 -35.85 -6.15 50.23
N LYS A 3 -35.14 -6.33 49.11
CA LYS A 3 -33.70 -6.69 48.95
C LYS A 3 -33.44 -8.07 48.28
N ARG A 4 -33.81 -8.28 47.01
CA ARG A 4 -33.26 -9.40 46.19
C ARG A 4 -33.18 -9.14 44.66
N VAL A 5 -33.00 -7.90 44.18
CA VAL A 5 -32.99 -7.63 42.71
C VAL A 5 -31.76 -6.87 42.20
N ILE A 6 -30.73 -6.63 43.03
CA ILE A 6 -29.60 -5.74 42.64
C ILE A 6 -28.36 -6.50 42.12
N ILE A 7 -28.33 -7.84 42.12
CA ILE A 7 -27.08 -8.58 41.87
C ILE A 7 -26.89 -9.02 40.40
N THR A 8 -27.91 -8.98 39.54
CA THR A 8 -27.82 -9.51 38.17
C THR A 8 -27.38 -8.48 37.12
N CYS A 9 -27.28 -7.18 37.45
CA CYS A 9 -26.82 -6.14 36.51
C CYS A 9 -25.30 -5.90 36.48
N LEU A 10 -24.50 -6.56 37.33
CA LEU A 10 -23.06 -6.27 37.43
C LEU A 10 -22.15 -7.24 36.66
N ILE A 11 -22.69 -8.32 36.08
CA ILE A 11 -21.89 -9.37 35.43
C ILE A 11 -21.79 -9.19 33.89
N LEU A 12 -22.51 -8.23 33.32
CA LEU A 12 -22.45 -7.94 31.88
C LEU A 12 -21.31 -6.97 31.46
N PHE A 13 -20.51 -6.48 32.41
CA PHE A 13 -19.42 -5.53 32.12
C PHE A 13 -18.03 -6.16 32.00
N PHE A 14 -17.90 -7.48 32.11
CA PHE A 14 -16.65 -8.22 31.88
C PHE A 14 -16.68 -9.03 30.59
N LEU A 15 -17.32 -8.49 29.54
CA LEU A 15 -16.96 -8.95 28.19
C LEU A 15 -15.51 -8.49 27.96
N PRO A 16 -14.56 -9.41 27.69
CA PRO A 16 -13.24 -8.99 27.27
C PRO A 16 -13.44 -8.12 26.04
N ILE A 17 -13.02 -6.86 26.15
CA ILE A 17 -12.80 -5.99 25.01
C ILE A 17 -11.74 -6.73 24.20
N VAL A 18 -12.20 -7.55 23.25
CA VAL A 18 -11.35 -8.07 22.19
C VAL A 18 -10.84 -6.80 21.51
N LEU A 19 -9.61 -6.44 21.83
CA LEU A 19 -8.89 -5.34 21.24
C LEU A 19 -8.96 -5.56 19.73
N ALA A 20 -9.90 -4.86 19.08
CA ALA A 20 -9.78 -4.62 17.64
C ALA A 20 -8.40 -4.02 17.48
N SER A 21 -7.49 -4.69 16.75
CA SER A 21 -6.20 -4.08 16.47
C SER A 21 -6.51 -2.74 15.83
N SER A 22 -5.94 -1.66 16.38
CA SER A 22 -6.32 -0.34 15.91
C SER A 22 -5.84 -0.19 14.47
N ILE A 23 -6.54 0.62 13.69
CA ILE A 23 -6.08 1.01 12.34
C ILE A 23 -4.64 1.56 12.44
N ASP A 24 -4.35 2.32 13.49
CA ASP A 24 -3.01 2.86 13.76
C ASP A 24 -1.95 1.77 13.96
N ASP A 25 -2.28 0.66 14.63
CA ASP A 25 -1.34 -0.47 14.79
C ASP A 25 -0.97 -1.09 13.44
N GLU A 26 -1.96 -1.28 12.56
CA GLU A 26 -1.72 -1.80 11.21
C GLU A 26 -0.92 -0.79 10.36
N MET A 27 -1.16 0.51 10.52
CA MET A 27 -0.38 1.56 9.87
C MET A 27 1.07 1.60 10.37
N GLN A 28 1.31 1.39 11.68
CA GLN A 28 2.66 1.28 12.22
C GLN A 28 3.40 0.06 11.70
N LYS A 29 2.72 -1.09 11.54
CA LYS A 29 3.32 -2.30 10.96
C LYS A 29 3.83 -2.07 9.54
N ILE A 30 3.03 -1.44 8.67
CA ILE A 30 3.47 -1.17 7.30
C ILE A 30 4.66 -0.20 7.25
N THR A 31 4.66 0.84 8.11
CA THR A 31 5.83 1.73 8.25
C THR A 31 7.06 0.95 8.68
N HIS A 32 6.95 0.10 9.71
CA HIS A 32 8.04 -0.76 10.16
C HIS A 32 8.58 -1.68 9.04
N TYR A 33 7.70 -2.37 8.31
CA TYR A 33 8.15 -3.22 7.20
C TYR A 33 8.82 -2.43 6.06
N ALA A 34 8.37 -1.19 5.81
CA ALA A 34 9.00 -0.32 4.83
C ALA A 34 10.41 0.11 5.28
N GLU A 35 10.61 0.39 6.57
CA GLU A 35 11.92 0.68 7.16
C GLU A 35 12.86 -0.54 7.06
N GLU A 36 12.37 -1.74 7.40
CA GLU A 36 13.14 -2.98 7.25
C GLU A 36 13.59 -3.23 5.80
N TYR A 37 12.77 -2.84 4.82
CA TYR A 37 13.14 -2.90 3.40
C TYR A 37 14.19 -1.82 3.05
N GLU A 38 14.05 -0.60 3.55
CA GLU A 38 15.00 0.49 3.32
C GLU A 38 16.41 0.14 3.80
N ILE A 39 16.54 -0.53 4.94
CA ILE A 39 17.84 -0.97 5.48
C ILE A 39 18.31 -2.31 4.92
N GLY A 40 17.48 -3.00 4.12
CA GLY A 40 17.84 -4.25 3.44
C GLY A 40 17.68 -5.52 4.27
N ASN A 41 16.97 -5.46 5.39
CA ASN A 41 16.66 -6.63 6.21
C ASN A 41 15.61 -7.55 5.55
N ILE A 42 14.72 -6.98 4.75
CA ILE A 42 13.75 -7.73 3.93
C ILE A 42 13.87 -7.37 2.45
N ASP A 43 13.62 -8.34 1.60
CA ASP A 43 13.51 -8.14 0.16
C ASP A 43 12.12 -7.63 -0.25
N TYR A 44 11.95 -7.33 -1.54
CA TYR A 44 10.70 -6.79 -2.07
C TYR A 44 9.54 -7.80 -2.01
N VAL A 45 9.81 -9.10 -2.15
CA VAL A 45 8.76 -10.14 -2.10
C VAL A 45 8.18 -10.23 -0.70
N LYS A 46 9.03 -10.19 0.33
CA LYS A 46 8.60 -10.13 1.73
C LYS A 46 7.81 -8.86 2.03
N LEU A 47 8.27 -7.71 1.53
CA LEU A 47 7.52 -6.45 1.68
C LEU A 47 6.11 -6.59 1.09
N LEU A 48 5.96 -7.13 -0.13
CA LEU A 48 4.66 -7.37 -0.75
C LEU A 48 3.76 -8.32 0.05
N LEU A 49 4.33 -9.39 0.61
CA LEU A 49 3.56 -10.32 1.44
C LEU A 49 3.03 -9.61 2.70
N TYR A 50 3.90 -8.86 3.38
CA TYR A 50 3.52 -8.15 4.60
C TYR A 50 2.52 -7.02 4.32
N THR A 51 2.67 -6.26 3.23
CA THR A 51 1.69 -5.24 2.84
C THR A 51 0.32 -5.86 2.55
N ALA A 52 0.28 -7.03 1.90
CA ALA A 52 -0.97 -7.75 1.65
C ALA A 52 -1.64 -8.22 2.96
N THR A 53 -0.86 -8.71 3.93
CA THR A 53 -1.37 -9.06 5.27
C THR A 53 -1.92 -7.85 6.01
N VAL A 54 -1.19 -6.72 6.02
CA VAL A 54 -1.65 -5.47 6.66
C VAL A 54 -2.94 -4.98 6.00
N ARG A 55 -3.01 -4.99 4.66
CA ARG A 55 -4.23 -4.61 3.92
C ARG A 55 -5.42 -5.48 4.30
N LYS A 56 -5.22 -6.79 4.43
CA LYS A 56 -6.25 -7.73 4.87
C LYS A 56 -6.77 -7.38 6.27
N ASN A 57 -5.87 -7.08 7.21
CA ASN A 57 -6.24 -6.69 8.57
C ASN A 57 -6.97 -5.35 8.61
N LEU A 58 -6.50 -4.34 7.84
CA LEU A 58 -7.19 -3.06 7.72
C LEU A 58 -8.63 -3.22 7.21
N ASN A 59 -8.83 -4.01 6.16
CA ASN A 59 -10.17 -4.31 5.66
C ASN A 59 -11.05 -4.94 6.75
N LYS A 60 -10.53 -5.93 7.48
CA LYS A 60 -11.25 -6.57 8.59
C LYS A 60 -11.59 -5.58 9.70
N ASN A 61 -10.65 -4.73 10.10
CA ASN A 61 -10.81 -3.75 11.18
C ASN A 61 -11.82 -2.66 10.81
N LEU A 62 -11.94 -2.34 9.52
CA LEU A 62 -12.97 -1.45 8.99
C LEU A 62 -14.33 -2.13 8.80
N GLY A 63 -14.51 -3.35 9.29
CA GLY A 63 -15.80 -4.03 9.28
C GLY A 63 -16.13 -4.74 7.97
N ILE A 64 -15.15 -4.95 7.07
CA ILE A 64 -15.32 -5.92 5.99
C ILE A 64 -15.29 -7.32 6.61
N VAL A 65 -16.47 -7.93 6.75
CA VAL A 65 -16.59 -9.36 7.02
C VAL A 65 -16.21 -10.11 5.75
N GLU A 66 -15.25 -11.04 5.85
CA GLU A 66 -14.83 -11.89 4.74
C GLU A 66 -16.05 -12.60 4.13
N ARG A 67 -16.42 -12.17 2.92
CA ARG A 67 -17.13 -13.00 1.94
C ARG A 67 -16.15 -13.30 0.82
N GLU A 68 -16.39 -14.35 0.04
CA GLU A 68 -15.45 -14.86 -0.99
C GLU A 68 -14.99 -13.84 -2.05
N GLY A 69 -15.54 -12.62 -2.08
CA GLY A 69 -15.08 -11.51 -2.93
C GLY A 69 -14.39 -10.34 -2.19
N GLY A 70 -14.23 -10.39 -0.87
CA GLY A 70 -13.76 -9.26 -0.04
C GLY A 70 -14.76 -8.10 -0.09
N GLY A 71 -15.45 -7.81 1.03
CA GLY A 71 -16.41 -6.71 1.06
C GLY A 71 -15.83 -5.35 0.64
N ILE A 72 -16.72 -4.44 0.27
CA ILE A 72 -16.41 -3.07 -0.10
C ILE A 72 -16.61 -2.14 1.10
N LEU A 73 -15.80 -1.09 1.20
CA LEU A 73 -15.91 -0.08 2.25
C LEU A 73 -16.82 1.05 1.83
N LYS A 74 -17.54 1.64 2.79
CA LYS A 74 -18.29 2.88 2.59
C LYS A 74 -17.36 4.09 2.72
N GLN A 75 -17.78 5.20 2.12
CA GLN A 75 -17.05 6.46 2.18
C GLN A 75 -16.77 6.93 3.61
N GLU A 76 -17.71 6.74 4.53
CA GLU A 76 -17.56 7.13 5.94
C GLU A 76 -16.42 6.37 6.61
N GLN A 77 -16.33 5.06 6.35
CA GLN A 77 -15.28 4.20 6.89
C GLN A 77 -13.90 4.58 6.33
N ILE A 78 -13.83 4.97 5.05
CA ILE A 78 -12.60 5.47 4.44
C ILE A 78 -12.19 6.81 5.07
N ARG A 79 -13.14 7.73 5.27
CA ARG A 79 -12.89 9.06 5.82
C ARG A 79 -12.32 8.99 7.24
N GLU A 80 -12.79 8.04 8.05
CA GLU A 80 -12.25 7.79 9.41
C GLU A 80 -10.74 7.45 9.41
N VAL A 81 -10.23 6.82 8.34
CA VAL A 81 -8.83 6.37 8.25
C VAL A 81 -7.94 7.33 7.47
N LEU A 82 -8.43 7.76 6.31
CA LEU A 82 -7.64 8.49 5.32
C LEU A 82 -7.89 10.01 5.38
N GLY A 83 -8.91 10.46 6.11
CA GLY A 83 -9.32 11.86 6.16
C GLY A 83 -10.16 12.24 4.94
N GLU A 84 -10.07 13.50 4.52
CA GLU A 84 -10.81 13.98 3.35
C GLU A 84 -10.25 13.41 2.03
N PRO A 85 -11.11 13.28 1.00
CA PRO A 85 -10.67 12.86 -0.34
C PRO A 85 -9.52 13.73 -0.84
N SER A 86 -8.56 13.11 -1.51
CA SER A 86 -7.42 13.80 -2.12
C SER A 86 -7.68 14.17 -3.58
N ASP A 87 -8.67 13.54 -4.21
CA ASP A 87 -8.91 13.58 -5.66
C ASP A 87 -10.33 13.08 -5.97
N GLU A 88 -10.77 13.19 -7.22
CA GLU A 88 -12.04 12.67 -7.72
C GLU A 88 -11.88 11.98 -9.07
N THR A 89 -12.71 10.99 -9.39
CA THR A 89 -12.64 10.24 -10.66
C THR A 89 -14.02 9.89 -11.18
N LYS A 90 -14.12 9.65 -12.50
CA LYS A 90 -15.27 9.02 -13.15
C LYS A 90 -15.02 7.55 -13.50
N TRP A 91 -13.84 7.02 -13.18
CA TRP A 91 -13.45 5.64 -13.47
C TRP A 91 -13.60 4.79 -12.22
N VAL A 92 -14.40 3.74 -12.33
CA VAL A 92 -14.68 2.79 -11.24
C VAL A 92 -14.38 1.38 -11.71
N TRP A 93 -13.75 0.58 -10.85
CA TRP A 93 -13.51 -0.83 -11.14
C TRP A 93 -14.79 -1.64 -10.96
N VAL A 94 -15.18 -2.44 -11.94
CA VAL A 94 -16.37 -3.31 -11.86
C VAL A 94 -15.93 -4.73 -11.57
N GLU A 95 -16.24 -5.25 -10.38
CA GLU A 95 -15.71 -6.54 -9.90
C GLU A 95 -16.08 -7.72 -10.80
N ASN A 96 -17.35 -7.78 -11.22
CA ASN A 96 -17.86 -8.89 -12.03
C ASN A 96 -17.31 -8.87 -13.46
N GLU A 97 -16.97 -7.68 -13.98
CA GLU A 97 -16.45 -7.50 -15.34
C GLU A 97 -14.92 -7.47 -15.38
N GLN A 98 -14.26 -7.28 -14.24
CA GLN A 98 -12.80 -7.12 -14.10
C GLN A 98 -12.21 -6.04 -15.02
N GLN A 99 -12.90 -4.91 -15.12
CA GLN A 99 -12.46 -3.78 -15.92
C GLN A 99 -12.90 -2.44 -15.31
N ASP A 100 -12.23 -1.37 -15.73
CA ASP A 100 -12.64 -0.01 -15.42
C ASP A 100 -13.83 0.41 -16.29
N LYS A 101 -14.86 0.96 -15.65
CA LYS A 101 -16.03 1.55 -16.30
C LYS A 101 -16.08 3.03 -15.98
N ARG A 102 -16.42 3.83 -16.99
CA ARG A 102 -16.70 5.25 -16.79
C ARG A 102 -18.13 5.45 -16.33
N ILE A 103 -18.34 6.18 -15.24
CA ILE A 103 -19.64 6.58 -14.72
C ILE A 103 -19.93 8.07 -15.00
N ASP A 104 -21.18 8.47 -14.81
CA ASP A 104 -21.64 9.83 -15.10
C ASP A 104 -21.16 10.84 -14.05
N ASP A 105 -21.23 10.48 -12.77
CA ASP A 105 -20.87 11.33 -11.65
C ASP A 105 -19.41 11.15 -11.22
N TYR A 106 -18.84 12.21 -10.63
CA TYR A 106 -17.53 12.12 -9.98
C TYR A 106 -17.68 11.45 -8.61
N VAL A 107 -16.73 10.57 -8.31
CA VAL A 107 -16.63 9.88 -7.01
C VAL A 107 -15.26 10.15 -6.38
N PRO A 108 -15.19 10.25 -5.05
CA PRO A 108 -13.96 10.60 -4.34
C PRO A 108 -12.91 9.50 -4.41
N VAL A 109 -11.64 9.91 -4.35
CA VAL A 109 -10.46 9.04 -4.25
C VAL A 109 -9.57 9.53 -3.12
N TRP A 110 -9.05 8.60 -2.32
CA TRP A 110 -8.12 8.91 -1.24
C TRP A 110 -6.75 8.36 -1.57
N LYS A 111 -5.73 9.16 -1.28
CA LYS A 111 -4.31 8.81 -1.37
C LYS A 111 -3.62 9.41 -0.16
N LYS A 112 -3.12 8.56 0.75
CA LYS A 112 -2.39 8.98 1.95
C LYS A 112 -1.00 8.37 1.92
N ILE A 113 0.03 9.21 2.03
CA ILE A 113 1.40 8.72 2.20
C ILE A 113 1.51 8.10 3.58
N VAL A 114 1.91 6.83 3.63
CA VAL A 114 2.13 6.08 4.87
C VAL A 114 3.62 6.03 5.21
N PHE A 115 4.46 5.97 4.18
CA PHE A 115 5.90 5.95 4.32
C PHE A 115 6.58 6.68 3.15
N ASP A 116 7.61 7.47 3.43
CA ASP A 116 8.34 8.24 2.42
C ASP A 116 9.86 8.14 2.60
N GLY A 117 10.42 6.94 2.40
CA GLY A 117 11.84 6.61 2.62
C GLY A 117 12.80 7.09 1.53
N LYS A 118 14.03 6.55 1.51
CA LYS A 118 15.06 6.91 0.51
C LYS A 118 14.87 6.15 -0.79
N LYS A 119 14.57 4.85 -0.73
CA LYS A 119 14.41 3.93 -1.86
C LYS A 119 12.96 3.84 -2.32
N ILE A 120 11.98 3.89 -1.40
CA ILE A 120 10.57 3.72 -1.71
C ILE A 120 9.68 4.77 -1.06
N ARG A 121 8.49 4.94 -1.62
CA ARG A 121 7.35 5.62 -1.02
C ARG A 121 6.18 4.64 -1.02
N ILE A 122 5.49 4.51 0.11
CA ILE A 122 4.28 3.70 0.23
C ILE A 122 3.09 4.63 0.49
N MET A 123 2.06 4.49 -0.34
CA MET A 123 0.79 5.19 -0.20
C MET A 123 -0.32 4.17 0.04
N LEU A 124 -1.24 4.49 0.95
CA LEU A 124 -2.51 3.80 1.09
C LEU A 124 -3.55 4.58 0.29
N GLY A 125 -4.12 3.95 -0.71
CA GLY A 125 -5.19 4.50 -1.52
C GLY A 125 -6.51 3.81 -1.26
N ALA A 126 -7.62 4.54 -1.42
CA ALA A 126 -8.96 3.98 -1.53
C ALA A 126 -9.55 4.35 -2.89
N TRP A 127 -9.85 3.33 -3.69
CA TRP A 127 -10.35 3.48 -5.06
C TRP A 127 -11.78 3.00 -5.17
N PRO A 128 -12.64 3.69 -5.95
CA PRO A 128 -14.03 3.32 -6.10
C PRO A 128 -14.19 2.02 -6.87
N THR A 129 -15.17 1.24 -6.47
CA THR A 129 -15.47 -0.09 -7.00
C THR A 129 -16.98 -0.31 -7.03
N LEU A 130 -17.49 -0.84 -8.14
CA LEU A 130 -18.87 -1.30 -8.27
C LEU A 130 -18.93 -2.80 -8.00
N LEU A 131 -19.79 -3.18 -7.06
CA LEU A 131 -20.14 -4.55 -6.74
C LEU A 131 -21.62 -4.75 -7.05
N GLU A 132 -21.93 -5.62 -8.01
CA GLU A 132 -23.33 -5.99 -8.27
C GLU A 132 -23.83 -6.91 -7.15
N LYS A 133 -24.95 -6.55 -6.54
CA LYS A 133 -25.61 -7.36 -5.52
C LYS A 133 -27.11 -7.32 -5.75
N GLU A 134 -27.71 -8.50 -5.92
CA GLU A 134 -29.16 -8.64 -6.12
C GLU A 134 -29.69 -7.84 -7.34
N GLY A 135 -28.83 -7.65 -8.36
CA GLY A 135 -29.15 -6.89 -9.57
C GLY A 135 -28.99 -5.37 -9.44
N GLU A 136 -28.46 -4.89 -8.31
CA GLU A 136 -28.14 -3.47 -8.09
C GLU A 136 -26.62 -3.26 -8.01
N ASP A 137 -26.13 -2.22 -8.69
CA ASP A 137 -24.74 -1.79 -8.59
C ASP A 137 -24.52 -1.04 -7.26
N LEU A 138 -23.69 -1.61 -6.37
CA LEU A 138 -23.29 -0.98 -5.12
C LEU A 138 -21.91 -0.33 -5.28
N LEU A 139 -21.86 1.00 -5.16
CA LEU A 139 -20.60 1.74 -5.05
C LEU A 139 -19.99 1.55 -3.65
N GLY A 140 -18.74 1.14 -3.61
CA GLY A 140 -17.91 1.19 -2.42
C GLY A 140 -16.45 1.35 -2.78
N TYR A 141 -15.57 1.09 -1.83
CA TYR A 141 -14.16 1.39 -1.95
C TYR A 141 -13.29 0.21 -1.56
N ARG A 142 -12.18 0.03 -2.28
CA ARG A 142 -11.12 -0.92 -1.93
C ARG A 142 -9.86 -0.19 -1.53
N LEU A 143 -9.29 -0.63 -0.42
CA LEU A 143 -7.96 -0.21 0.01
C LEU A 143 -6.90 -0.89 -0.84
N ASN A 144 -5.88 -0.13 -1.24
CA ASN A 144 -4.71 -0.67 -1.91
C ASN A 144 -3.43 0.06 -1.46
N PHE A 145 -2.35 -0.68 -1.26
CA PHE A 145 -1.03 -0.08 -1.08
C PHE A 145 -0.37 0.10 -2.44
N MET A 146 0.14 1.30 -2.70
CA MET A 146 0.93 1.65 -3.86
C MET A 146 2.36 1.87 -3.40
N ILE A 147 3.32 1.18 -4.02
CA ILE A 147 4.75 1.27 -3.71
C ILE A 147 5.46 1.89 -4.92
N ASP A 148 5.95 3.11 -4.74
CA ASP A 148 6.73 3.81 -5.74
C ASP A 148 8.22 3.69 -5.41
N PHE A 149 9.01 3.24 -6.38
CA PHE A 149 10.46 3.24 -6.26
C PHE A 149 11.01 4.62 -6.60
N LYS A 150 11.68 5.24 -5.63
CA LYS A 150 12.39 6.49 -5.86
C LYS A 150 13.63 6.19 -6.67
N ARG A 151 13.80 6.94 -7.77
CA ARG A 151 15.08 6.95 -8.47
C ARG A 151 16.16 7.39 -7.48
N PRO A 152 17.30 6.69 -7.41
CA PRO A 152 18.40 7.13 -6.56
C PRO A 152 18.70 8.60 -6.85
N LYS A 153 18.74 9.42 -5.80
CA LYS A 153 19.24 10.81 -5.91
C LYS A 153 20.73 10.86 -6.20
N GLU A 154 21.44 9.74 -6.04
CA GLU A 154 22.74 9.55 -6.66
C GLU A 154 22.52 9.77 -8.15
N GLN A 155 22.87 10.97 -8.60
CA GLN A 155 23.10 11.25 -10.00
C GLN A 155 24.12 10.21 -10.43
N LEU A 156 23.64 9.10 -11.02
CA LEU A 156 24.43 8.36 -11.98
C LEU A 156 24.88 9.45 -12.93
N ASN A 157 26.14 9.89 -12.80
CA ASN A 157 26.76 10.77 -13.77
C ASN A 157 26.97 9.90 -15.00
N ILE A 158 25.86 9.63 -15.72
CA ILE A 158 25.84 8.74 -16.87
C ILE A 158 26.87 9.24 -17.86
N GLN A 159 26.97 10.56 -18.04
CA GLN A 159 28.00 11.16 -18.88
C GLN A 159 29.41 10.88 -18.37
N GLY A 160 29.67 11.02 -17.07
CA GLY A 160 30.96 10.67 -16.46
C GLY A 160 31.33 9.20 -16.67
N LYS A 161 30.36 8.28 -16.53
CA LYS A 161 30.57 6.85 -16.79
C LYS A 161 30.77 6.54 -18.28
N ILE A 162 30.06 7.22 -19.16
CA ILE A 162 30.29 7.13 -20.62
C ILE A 162 31.70 7.61 -20.96
N ASN A 163 32.13 8.76 -20.42
CA ASN A 163 33.45 9.32 -20.66
C ASN A 163 34.57 8.40 -20.14
N GLU A 164 34.36 7.77 -18.97
CA GLU A 164 35.28 6.77 -18.41
C GLU A 164 35.43 5.57 -19.36
N VAL A 165 34.32 5.01 -19.85
CA VAL A 165 34.33 3.89 -20.81
C VAL A 165 34.98 4.29 -22.14
N GLN A 166 34.68 5.50 -22.65
CA GLN A 166 35.31 6.02 -23.87
C GLN A 166 36.82 6.14 -23.71
N SER A 167 37.29 6.70 -22.58
CA SER A 167 38.71 6.81 -22.29
C SER A 167 39.39 5.44 -22.18
N LEU A 168 38.76 4.45 -21.52
CA LEU A 168 39.28 3.08 -21.45
C LEU A 168 39.34 2.42 -22.84
N ALA A 169 38.35 2.65 -23.69
CA ALA A 169 38.33 2.14 -25.06
C ALA A 169 39.42 2.80 -25.93
N GLU A 170 39.64 4.11 -25.79
CA GLU A 170 40.73 4.82 -26.46
C GLU A 170 42.11 4.31 -26.02
N ILE A 171 42.30 4.08 -24.72
CA ILE A 171 43.53 3.49 -24.16
C ILE A 171 43.76 2.10 -24.78
N PHE A 172 42.75 1.23 -24.80
CA PHE A 172 42.85 -0.11 -25.39
C PHE A 172 43.11 -0.08 -26.92
N ASN A 173 42.50 0.86 -27.64
CA ASN A 173 42.73 1.02 -29.07
C ASN A 173 44.16 1.53 -29.37
N SER A 174 44.76 2.28 -28.44
CA SER A 174 46.15 2.74 -28.55
C SER A 174 47.18 1.68 -28.12
N ASP A 175 46.83 0.84 -27.14
CA ASP A 175 47.62 -0.29 -26.66
C ASP A 175 46.69 -1.43 -26.26
N SER A 176 46.60 -2.45 -27.13
CA SER A 176 45.72 -3.61 -26.94
C SER A 176 46.32 -4.68 -26.01
N SER A 177 47.11 -4.28 -25.02
CA SER A 177 47.66 -5.17 -24.01
C SER A 177 46.55 -5.81 -23.17
N MET A 178 46.83 -7.01 -22.65
CA MET A 178 45.87 -7.77 -21.84
C MET A 178 45.45 -7.02 -20.55
N ALA A 179 46.35 -6.22 -19.99
CA ALA A 179 46.06 -5.36 -18.85
C ALA A 179 45.00 -4.30 -19.18
N ASN A 180 45.07 -3.68 -20.37
CA ASN A 180 44.07 -2.69 -20.80
C ASN A 180 42.73 -3.35 -21.16
N ALA A 181 42.76 -4.56 -21.73
CA ALA A 181 41.55 -5.35 -21.95
C ALA A 181 40.82 -5.68 -20.64
N GLU A 182 41.57 -6.09 -19.60
CA GLU A 182 41.02 -6.35 -18.26
C GLU A 182 40.47 -5.08 -17.59
N ASN A 183 41.12 -3.92 -17.79
CA ASN A 183 40.64 -2.65 -17.25
C ASN A 183 39.35 -2.16 -17.93
N LEU A 184 39.20 -2.40 -19.24
CA LEU A 184 37.96 -2.07 -19.98
C LEU A 184 36.80 -3.02 -19.63
N ALA A 185 37.09 -4.27 -19.26
CA ALA A 185 36.09 -5.30 -18.97
C ALA A 185 35.53 -5.26 -17.53
N LYS A 186 36.12 -4.44 -16.64
CA LYS A 186 35.66 -4.22 -15.26
C LYS A 186 34.64 -3.09 -15.19
#